data_AF-A0A1J1IK05-F1
#
_entry.id   AF-A0A1J1IK05-F1
#
_cell.length_a   1.000
_cell.length_b   1.000
_cell.length_c   1.000
_cell.angle_alpha   90.00
_cell.angle_beta   90.00
_cell.angle_gamma   90.00
#
_symmetry.space_group_name_H-M   'P 1'
#
loop_
_entity.id
_entity.type
_entity.pdbx_description
1 polymer ?
#
loop_
_entity_poly.entity_id
_entity_poly.type
_entity_poly.pdbx_seq_one_letter_code
_entity_poly.pdbx_strand_id
1 'polypeptide(L)'
;MLVLQLLIFLISVHLSLSCNGIKILERSFRSCGGNGDQVIKHLNGTVDLNEKCEVNSNTCSEVKPYKTAKLKLTTFDGKMKLNQLEIDLCGKKINDLYKVPLYVFAIPNNLTSRLRYEITHDTGTSCFEIESKISRKH
;
A
#
# COMPACT_ATOMS: atom_id res chain seq x y z
N MET A 1 -23.79 33.82 -19.46
CA MET A 1 -22.32 33.60 -19.32
C MET A 1 -21.86 33.61 -17.86
N LEU A 2 -22.29 34.55 -17.02
CA LEU A 2 -21.89 34.63 -15.60
C LEU A 2 -22.17 33.35 -14.78
N VAL A 3 -23.33 32.73 -14.98
CA VAL A 3 -23.75 31.52 -14.23
C VAL A 3 -22.85 30.31 -14.55
N LEU A 4 -22.40 30.19 -15.80
CA LEU A 4 -21.52 29.11 -16.24
C LEU A 4 -20.12 29.28 -15.63
N GLN A 5 -19.61 30.50 -15.54
CA GLN A 5 -18.33 30.80 -14.89
C GLN A 5 -18.37 30.54 -13.39
N LEU A 6 -19.49 30.85 -12.72
CA LEU A 6 -19.70 30.55 -11.30
C LEU A 6 -19.72 29.04 -11.01
N LEU A 7 -20.38 28.27 -11.88
CA LEU A 7 -20.40 26.80 -11.81
C LEU A 7 -19.01 26.19 -12.01
N ILE A 8 -18.24 26.67 -13.00
CA ILE A 8 -16.87 26.22 -13.23
C ILE A 8 -15.99 26.55 -12.02
N PHE A 9 -16.17 27.72 -11.41
CA PHE A 9 -15.43 28.12 -10.22
C PHE A 9 -15.76 27.23 -9.01
N LEU A 10 -17.03 26.95 -8.74
CA LEU A 10 -17.46 26.04 -7.67
C LEU A 10 -16.93 24.61 -7.85
N ILE A 11 -16.93 24.10 -9.09
CA ILE A 11 -16.37 22.78 -9.42
C ILE A 11 -14.86 22.77 -9.19
N SER A 12 -14.14 23.83 -9.58
CA SER A 12 -12.69 23.93 -9.38
C SER A 12 -12.29 24.03 -7.90
N VAL A 13 -13.12 24.67 -7.05
CA VAL A 13 -12.92 24.72 -5.60
C VAL A 13 -13.19 23.36 -4.95
N HIS A 14 -14.16 22.58 -5.42
CA HIS A 14 -14.36 21.20 -4.97
C HIS A 14 -13.21 20.26 -5.37
N LEU A 15 -12.63 20.45 -6.56
CA LEU A 15 -11.46 19.68 -7.02
C LEU A 15 -10.19 20.02 -6.22
N SER A 16 -10.01 21.26 -5.75
CA SER A 16 -8.85 21.62 -4.91
C SER A 16 -8.97 21.15 -3.45
N LEU A 17 -10.18 20.82 -2.97
CA LEU A 17 -10.42 20.21 -1.66
C LEU A 17 -10.25 18.67 -1.67
N SER A 18 -9.98 18.04 -2.82
CA SER A 18 -9.95 16.58 -2.95
C SER A 18 -8.71 15.90 -2.37
N CYS A 19 -7.71 16.63 -1.86
CA CYS A 19 -6.64 16.04 -1.05
C CYS A 19 -7.13 15.44 0.28
N ASN A 20 -8.42 15.61 0.62
CA ASN A 20 -9.02 15.15 1.88
C ASN A 20 -10.19 14.17 1.69
N GLY A 21 -10.20 13.33 0.65
CA GLY A 21 -11.30 12.38 0.44
C GLY A 21 -11.18 11.05 1.17
N ILE A 22 -9.97 10.62 1.56
CA ILE A 22 -9.72 9.26 2.06
C ILE A 22 -8.78 9.29 3.26
N LYS A 23 -9.23 8.69 4.36
CA LYS A 23 -8.43 8.44 5.54
C LYS A 23 -8.03 6.98 5.55
N ILE A 24 -6.73 6.72 5.32
CA ILE A 24 -6.12 5.40 5.51
C ILE A 24 -5.57 5.36 6.94
N LEU A 25 -6.09 4.44 7.73
CA LEU A 25 -5.60 4.16 9.07
C LEU A 25 -4.89 2.82 9.03
N GLU A 26 -3.55 2.84 9.05
CA GLU A 26 -2.77 1.64 9.30
C GLU A 26 -3.05 1.17 10.73
N ARG A 27 -3.65 -0.02 10.86
CA ARG A 27 -3.98 -0.62 12.16
C ARG A 27 -2.81 -1.38 12.73
N SER A 28 -2.09 -2.09 11.87
CA SER A 28 -0.90 -2.82 12.31
C SER A 28 -0.02 -3.18 11.14
N PHE A 29 1.27 -2.99 11.32
CA PHE A 29 2.34 -3.61 10.56
C PHE A 29 3.01 -4.66 11.46
N ARG A 30 2.98 -5.94 11.07
CA ARG A 30 3.56 -7.02 11.90
C ARG A 30 4.37 -7.98 11.06
N SER A 31 5.46 -8.47 11.63
CA SER A 31 6.10 -9.69 11.16
C SER A 31 5.19 -10.89 11.46
N CYS A 32 4.87 -11.70 10.46
CA CYS A 32 4.16 -12.98 10.65
C CYS A 32 5.10 -14.19 10.73
N GLY A 33 6.42 -13.97 10.64
CA GLY A 33 7.45 -14.98 10.89
C GLY A 33 8.04 -14.80 12.29
N GLY A 34 8.22 -15.89 13.04
CA GLY A 34 8.85 -15.85 14.36
C GLY A 34 10.21 -15.15 14.32
N ASN A 35 10.58 -14.49 15.43
CA ASN A 35 11.69 -13.52 15.57
C ASN A 35 13.11 -13.98 15.15
N GLY A 36 13.31 -15.18 14.59
CA GLY A 36 14.65 -15.72 14.28
C GLY A 36 15.13 -15.57 12.85
N ASP A 37 14.24 -15.67 11.85
CA ASP A 37 14.67 -16.04 10.48
C ASP A 37 14.24 -15.06 9.38
N GLN A 38 13.83 -13.83 9.73
CA GLN A 38 13.53 -12.83 8.73
C GLN A 38 14.80 -12.41 7.96
N VAL A 39 14.78 -12.61 6.64
CA VAL A 39 15.83 -12.21 5.70
C VAL A 39 15.83 -10.70 5.40
N ILE A 40 14.68 -10.05 5.62
CA ILE A 40 14.46 -8.60 5.49
C ILE A 40 14.19 -8.03 6.87
N LYS A 41 15.06 -7.11 7.31
CA LYS A 41 14.94 -6.39 8.57
C LYS A 41 14.68 -4.91 8.30
N HIS A 42 13.53 -4.43 8.74
CA HIS A 42 13.22 -3.01 8.66
C HIS A 42 14.07 -2.24 9.68
N LEU A 43 14.77 -1.19 9.23
CA LEU A 43 15.61 -0.36 10.10
C LEU A 43 14.87 0.91 10.53
N ASN A 44 14.43 1.70 9.55
CA ASN A 44 13.69 2.93 9.75
C ASN A 44 12.86 3.28 8.51
N GLY A 45 11.81 4.07 8.71
CA GLY A 45 11.06 4.63 7.60
C GLY A 45 10.29 5.87 8.01
N THR A 46 10.20 6.84 7.10
CA THR A 46 9.32 8.00 7.19
C THR A 46 8.39 8.01 6.00
N VAL A 47 7.13 8.35 6.25
CA VAL A 47 6.11 8.53 5.20
C VAL A 47 5.52 9.90 5.42
N ASP A 48 5.82 10.80 4.49
CA ASP A 48 5.43 12.21 4.54
C ASP A 48 4.61 12.53 3.29
N LEU A 49 3.71 13.50 3.41
CA LEU A 49 2.96 14.05 2.28
C LEU A 49 3.59 15.38 1.90
N ASN A 50 3.96 15.54 0.64
CA ASN A 50 4.43 16.85 0.17
C ASN A 50 3.25 17.81 -0.07
N GLU A 51 3.56 19.07 -0.36
CA GLU A 51 2.56 20.13 -0.63
C GLU A 51 1.66 19.84 -1.84
N LYS A 52 2.03 18.86 -2.68
CA LYS A 52 1.24 18.39 -3.84
C LYS A 52 0.41 17.15 -3.52
N CYS A 53 0.33 16.75 -2.24
CA CYS A 53 -0.37 15.55 -1.79
C CYS A 53 0.22 14.24 -2.37
N GLU A 54 1.48 14.26 -2.79
CA GLU A 54 2.20 13.06 -3.20
C GLU A 54 2.77 12.38 -1.96
N VAL A 55 2.66 11.05 -1.92
CA VAL A 55 3.23 10.24 -0.84
C VAL A 55 4.72 10.12 -1.04
N ASN A 56 5.51 10.72 -0.15
CA ASN A 56 6.95 10.58 -0.09
C ASN A 56 7.30 9.57 1.01
N SER A 57 7.69 8.35 0.62
CA SER A 57 8.08 7.30 1.56
C SER A 57 9.57 7.04 1.46
N ASN A 58 10.31 7.30 2.54
CA ASN A 58 11.70 6.90 2.68
C ASN A 58 11.79 5.74 3.65
N THR A 59 12.17 4.55 3.18
CA THR A 59 12.32 3.36 4.04
C THR A 59 13.69 2.74 3.83
N CYS A 60 14.39 2.42 4.92
CA CYS A 60 15.61 1.63 4.88
C CYS A 60 15.36 0.24 5.45
N SER A 61 15.94 -0.78 4.82
CA SER A 61 15.84 -2.16 5.27
C SER A 61 17.13 -2.90 4.95
N GLU A 62 17.60 -3.70 5.89
CA GLU A 62 18.70 -4.64 5.70
C GLU A 62 18.15 -5.92 5.08
N VAL A 63 18.74 -6.34 3.96
CA VAL A 63 18.35 -7.57 3.28
C VAL A 63 19.57 -8.45 3.13
N LYS A 64 19.51 -9.69 3.60
CA LYS A 64 20.60 -10.66 3.38
C LYS A 64 20.78 -10.87 1.87
N PRO A 65 22.02 -11.05 1.36
CA PRO A 65 22.24 -11.37 -0.05
C PRO A 65 21.43 -12.61 -0.47
N TYR A 66 20.85 -12.58 -1.67
CA TYR A 66 20.03 -13.66 -2.22
C TYR A 66 20.25 -13.77 -3.73
N LYS A 67 20.01 -14.97 -4.29
CA LYS A 67 20.06 -15.23 -5.74
C LYS A 67 18.68 -15.26 -6.39
N THR A 68 17.68 -15.67 -5.63
CA THR A 68 16.29 -15.78 -6.10
C THR A 68 15.38 -15.12 -5.08
N ALA A 69 14.35 -14.41 -5.56
CA ALA A 69 13.34 -13.82 -4.69
C ALA A 69 11.95 -13.98 -5.29
N LYS A 70 11.03 -14.57 -4.50
CA LYS A 70 9.62 -14.72 -4.86
C LYS A 70 8.76 -13.97 -3.85
N LEU A 71 7.88 -13.11 -4.35
CA LEU A 71 6.86 -12.44 -3.56
C LEU A 71 5.53 -13.14 -3.73
N LYS A 72 4.93 -13.55 -2.62
CA LYS A 72 3.56 -14.03 -2.53
C LYS A 72 2.73 -12.97 -1.81
N LEU A 73 1.87 -12.31 -2.57
CA LEU A 73 0.91 -11.33 -2.07
C LEU A 73 -0.44 -12.01 -1.88
N THR A 74 -0.97 -11.98 -0.66
CA THR A 74 -2.31 -12.46 -0.35
C THR A 74 -3.17 -11.31 0.15
N THR A 75 -4.32 -11.09 -0.48
CA THR A 75 -5.26 -10.04 -0.10
C THR A 75 -6.46 -10.64 0.63
N PHE A 76 -6.92 -9.95 1.68
CA PHE A 76 -8.04 -10.37 2.51
C PHE A 76 -9.03 -9.22 2.69
N ASP A 77 -10.31 -9.54 2.68
CA ASP A 77 -11.39 -8.69 3.20
C ASP A 77 -11.86 -9.29 4.54
N GLY A 78 -11.52 -8.61 5.64
CA GLY A 78 -11.63 -9.16 6.97
C GLY A 78 -10.85 -10.48 7.13
N LYS A 79 -11.56 -11.60 7.24
CA LYS A 79 -10.99 -12.95 7.38
C LYS A 79 -11.02 -13.78 6.08
N MET A 80 -11.69 -13.29 5.05
CA MET A 80 -11.85 -14.02 3.80
C MET A 80 -10.70 -13.69 2.86
N LYS A 81 -10.01 -14.73 2.37
CA LYS A 81 -8.96 -14.60 1.36
C LYS A 81 -9.61 -14.27 0.01
N LEU A 82 -9.33 -13.09 -0.53
CA LEU A 82 -9.86 -12.65 -1.83
C LEU A 82 -9.01 -13.17 -2.97
N ASN A 83 -7.68 -12.98 -2.89
CA ASN A 83 -6.78 -13.36 -3.96
C ASN A 83 -5.38 -13.69 -3.43
N GLN A 84 -4.62 -14.45 -4.23
CA GLN A 84 -3.20 -14.70 -4.04
C GLN A 84 -2.48 -14.52 -5.36
N LEU A 85 -1.43 -13.71 -5.35
CA LEU A 85 -0.56 -13.44 -6.48
C LEU A 85 0.86 -13.83 -6.12
N GLU A 86 1.52 -14.59 -6.99
CA GLU A 86 2.94 -14.94 -6.85
C GLU A 86 3.74 -14.27 -7.97
N ILE A 87 4.83 -13.62 -7.59
CA ILE A 87 5.65 -12.79 -8.47
C ILE A 87 7.10 -13.17 -8.23
N ASP A 88 7.82 -13.45 -9.31
CA ASP A 88 9.28 -13.51 -9.28
C ASP A 88 9.84 -12.07 -9.29
N LEU A 89 10.49 -11.67 -8.19
CA LEU A 89 11.07 -10.34 -8.02
C LEU A 89 12.38 -10.18 -8.79
N CYS A 90 13.08 -11.27 -9.10
CA CYS A 90 14.32 -11.23 -9.90
C CYS A 90 14.01 -11.24 -11.40
N GLY A 91 12.91 -11.90 -11.80
CA GLY A 91 12.50 -12.03 -13.20
C GLY A 91 11.68 -10.86 -13.75
N LYS A 92 11.20 -9.92 -12.92
CA LYS A 92 10.37 -8.78 -13.34
C LYS A 92 10.96 -7.42 -12.97
N LYS A 93 10.77 -6.43 -13.84
CA LYS A 93 11.08 -5.03 -13.53
C LYS A 93 10.12 -4.50 -12.47
N ILE A 94 10.70 -4.01 -11.37
CA ILE A 94 10.00 -3.55 -10.16
C ILE A 94 8.98 -2.42 -10.46
N ASN A 95 9.21 -1.60 -11.49
CA ASN A 95 8.31 -0.50 -11.86
C ASN A 95 6.89 -0.95 -12.25
N ASP A 96 6.69 -2.21 -12.64
CA ASP A 96 5.37 -2.73 -12.99
C ASP A 96 4.58 -3.25 -11.77
N LEU A 97 5.22 -3.46 -10.62
CA LEU A 97 4.57 -3.95 -9.41
C LEU A 97 3.80 -2.87 -8.64
N TYR A 98 4.20 -1.60 -8.77
CA TYR A 98 3.62 -0.49 -8.02
C TYR A 98 2.30 0.04 -8.59
N LYS A 99 1.86 -0.47 -9.76
CA LYS A 99 0.49 -0.25 -10.23
C LYS A 99 -0.44 -1.19 -9.47
N VAL A 100 -0.52 -1.03 -8.15
CA VAL A 100 -1.70 -1.48 -7.42
C VAL A 100 -2.80 -0.53 -7.87
N PRO A 101 -3.80 -0.96 -8.66
CA PRO A 101 -4.95 -0.12 -8.91
C PRO A 101 -5.63 0.02 -7.56
N LEU A 102 -5.36 1.12 -6.87
CA LEU A 102 -6.25 1.63 -5.86
C LEU A 102 -7.56 1.88 -6.62
N TYR A 103 -8.45 0.90 -6.62
CA TYR A 103 -9.83 1.03 -7.10
C TYR A 103 -10.59 1.92 -6.11
N VAL A 104 -10.14 3.16 -5.96
CA VAL A 104 -10.60 4.16 -5.00
C VAL A 104 -12.08 4.48 -5.18
N PHE A 105 -12.59 4.33 -6.40
CA PHE A 105 -13.96 4.66 -6.74
C PHE A 105 -14.99 3.61 -6.28
N ALA A 106 -14.56 2.40 -5.91
CA ALA A 106 -15.43 1.31 -5.44
C ALA A 106 -15.22 0.91 -3.97
N ILE A 107 -14.33 1.59 -3.24
CA ILE A 107 -14.11 1.29 -1.81
C ILE A 107 -15.35 1.74 -1.04
N PRO A 108 -16.07 0.84 -0.34
CA PRO A 108 -17.17 1.22 0.53
C PRO A 108 -16.68 2.20 1.60
N ASN A 109 -17.57 3.04 2.14
CA ASN A 109 -17.22 4.13 3.08
C ASN A 109 -16.36 3.67 4.28
N ASN A 110 -16.32 2.37 4.56
CA ASN A 110 -15.46 1.75 5.56
C ASN A 110 -15.05 0.34 5.08
N LEU A 111 -13.79 0.17 4.68
CA LEU A 111 -13.20 -1.11 4.28
C LEU A 111 -12.04 -1.45 5.22
N THR A 112 -12.01 -2.69 5.72
CA THR A 112 -10.85 -3.23 6.44
C THR A 112 -10.12 -4.20 5.52
N SER A 113 -9.00 -3.76 4.98
CA SER A 113 -8.15 -4.56 4.09
C SER A 113 -6.98 -5.10 4.87
N ARG A 114 -6.74 -6.40 4.75
CA ARG A 114 -5.53 -7.05 5.27
C ARG A 114 -4.72 -7.57 4.09
N LEU A 115 -3.45 -7.21 4.06
CA LEU A 115 -2.49 -7.62 3.04
C LEU A 115 -1.39 -8.42 3.71
N ARG A 116 -1.12 -9.61 3.20
CA ARG A 116 0.00 -10.45 3.64
C ARG A 116 1.01 -10.56 2.53
N TYR A 117 2.24 -10.13 2.81
CA TYR A 117 3.40 -10.22 1.94
C TYR A 117 4.31 -11.30 2.48
N GLU A 118 4.57 -12.34 1.69
CA GLU A 118 5.56 -13.36 2.02
C GLU A 118 6.64 -13.31 0.94
N ILE A 119 7.86 -13.02 1.35
CA ILE A 119 9.02 -12.91 0.46
C ILE A 119 9.93 -14.07 0.77
N THR A 120 10.10 -14.96 -0.19
CA THR A 120 10.97 -16.14 -0.09
C THR A 120 12.24 -15.88 -0.88
N HIS A 121 13.36 -15.87 -0.17
CA HIS A 121 14.70 -15.91 -0.73
C HIS A 121 15.26 -17.33 -0.66
N ASP A 122 16.36 -17.59 -1.37
CA ASP A 122 17.16 -18.81 -1.18
C ASP A 122 17.83 -18.87 0.21
N THR A 123 17.99 -17.72 0.87
CA THR A 123 18.63 -17.59 2.20
C THR A 123 17.64 -17.53 3.36
N GLY A 124 16.34 -17.62 3.10
CA GLY A 124 15.28 -17.61 4.12
C GLY A 124 13.98 -16.97 3.65
N THR A 125 13.01 -16.87 4.55
CA THR A 125 11.69 -16.29 4.24
C THR A 125 11.36 -15.15 5.20
N SER A 126 10.87 -14.05 4.67
CA SER A 126 10.29 -12.93 5.43
C SER A 126 8.79 -12.86 5.21
N CYS A 127 8.05 -12.49 6.26
CA CYS A 127 6.61 -12.42 6.22
C CYS A 127 6.15 -11.14 6.92
N PHE A 128 5.37 -10.32 6.21
CA PHE A 128 4.81 -9.08 6.71
C PHE A 128 3.30 -9.08 6.51
N GLU A 129 2.59 -8.55 7.49
CA GLU A 129 1.15 -8.37 7.43
C GLU A 129 0.80 -6.92 7.75
N ILE A 130 0.03 -6.32 6.85
CA ILE A 130 -0.44 -4.94 6.94
C ILE A 130 -1.96 -4.99 7.05
N GLU A 131 -2.49 -4.52 8.16
CA GLU A 131 -3.92 -4.27 8.32
C GLU A 131 -4.17 -2.77 8.16
N SER A 132 -5.05 -2.41 7.24
CA SER A 132 -5.39 -1.03 6.95
C SER A 132 -6.91 -0.86 6.93
N LYS A 133 -7.37 0.24 7.53
CA LYS A 133 -8.76 0.67 7.46
C LYS A 133 -8.84 1.88 6.55
N ILE A 134 -9.54 1.72 5.44
CA ILE A 134 -9.74 2.79 4.46
C ILE A 134 -11.16 3.32 4.68
N SER A 135 -11.28 4.63 4.91
CA SER A 135 -12.57 5.30 5.04
C SER A 135 -12.61 6.56 4.20
N ARG A 136 -13.77 6.86 3.60
CA ARG A 136 -13.99 8.12 2.89
C ARG A 136 -14.25 9.23 3.93
N LYS A 137 -13.52 10.34 3.86
CA LYS A 137 -13.79 11.55 4.65
C LYS A 137 -15.04 12.19 4.04
N HIS A 138 -16.09 12.36 4.85
CA HIS A 138 -17.29 13.12 4.50
C HIS A 138 -17.04 14.61 4.66
#